data_AF-A0A2V9ZM83-F1
#
_entry.id   AF-A0A2V9ZM83-F1
#
_cell.length_a   1.000
_cell.length_b   1.000
_cell.length_c   1.000
_cell.angle_alpha   90.00
_cell.angle_beta   90.00
_cell.angle_gamma   90.00
#
_symmetry.space_group_name_H-M   'P 1'
#
loop_
_entity.id
_entity.type
_entity.pdbx_description
1 polymer ?
#
loop_
_entity_poly.entity_id
_entity_poly.type
_entity_poly.pdbx_seq_one_letter_code
_entity_poly.pdbx_strand_id
1 'polypeptide(L)'
;MTLEGIASFVANPIRKGEFVSMFHSARRSFLWSAILFLALAAWAQTKPAANLIINNAKVYTVDPTQPSAEAVAVLDDRIVAVGSNADIEAWHGPKTRMIDADGKLLLPGFNDAHVHFVPGGQQLDSIDLNDATSAQEFAKRIGARAKNTPKGEWVTGGDWDETKWTPAALPTKELIDSLTPSTPVFVGRYDGHMALANSVVLKLAGITAATPDPPGGTIVRDAKGNPTGALKDAAMDFVNKVMPPLSHEQRLHAVQRALGHARSVGVTSVQDMNPEYEDIAVYAELLQRGELTTRIYAAPLITQGVDDQTKIGIRHAFGSDYLRIGAVKAYADGSLGSATAYFFEPFTNQPENRGLLSDEMHPPELMRDRMMKADGAGLQICTHAIGDAGISAILDIYTDVLKAHGPADRRWRIEHAQHMA
;
A
#
# COMPACT_ATOMS: atom_id res chain seq x y z
N MET A 1 75.53 103.95 7.14
CA MET A 1 74.35 104.61 7.72
C MET A 1 73.19 103.64 7.57
N THR A 2 72.44 103.39 8.64
CA THR A 2 71.13 102.70 8.66
C THR A 2 70.18 103.23 7.54
N LEU A 3 69.15 102.56 7.02
CA LEU A 3 68.22 101.51 7.45
C LEU A 3 67.63 100.76 6.21
N GLU A 4 67.38 99.45 6.35
CA GLU A 4 66.65 98.53 5.43
C GLU A 4 65.13 98.52 5.79
N GLY A 5 64.14 98.08 5.00
CA GLY A 5 64.07 97.35 3.73
C GLY A 5 62.65 96.73 3.60
N ILE A 6 62.10 96.68 2.39
CA ILE A 6 60.69 96.43 2.01
C ILE A 6 60.41 94.95 1.67
N ALA A 7 59.18 94.44 1.92
CA ALA A 7 58.33 93.57 1.04
C ALA A 7 57.32 92.72 1.85
N SER A 8 56.22 92.14 1.34
CA SER A 8 55.14 92.53 0.42
C SER A 8 53.97 91.53 0.58
N PHE A 9 52.73 92.00 0.40
CA PHE A 9 51.59 91.35 -0.27
C PHE A 9 50.68 90.24 0.35
N VAL A 10 49.39 90.39 -0.03
CA VAL A 10 48.23 89.46 -0.16
C VAL A 10 47.19 89.40 0.97
N ALA A 11 45.99 89.91 0.63
CA ALA A 11 44.71 89.77 1.33
C ALA A 11 44.07 88.39 1.10
N ASN A 12 43.28 87.89 2.08
CA ASN A 12 42.52 86.63 1.94
C ASN A 12 41.07 86.80 2.46
N PRO A 13 40.03 86.30 1.74
CA PRO A 13 38.63 86.50 2.10
C PRO A 13 38.05 85.35 2.95
N ILE A 14 36.95 85.68 3.65
CA ILE A 14 36.15 84.84 4.53
C ILE A 14 35.58 83.63 3.77
N ARG A 15 35.85 82.41 4.25
CA ARG A 15 35.35 81.15 3.66
C ARG A 15 33.93 80.82 4.13
N LYS A 16 33.01 80.75 3.17
CA LYS A 16 31.76 79.97 3.22
C LYS A 16 32.12 78.49 3.39
N GLY A 17 31.97 77.92 4.59
CA GLY A 17 32.31 76.51 4.83
C GLY A 17 31.48 75.75 5.85
N GLU A 18 30.81 76.43 6.80
CA GLU A 18 30.30 75.73 7.98
C GLU A 18 28.83 75.28 7.92
N PHE A 19 28.03 75.74 6.94
CA PHE A 19 26.61 75.33 6.85
C PHE A 19 26.35 74.06 6.02
N VAL A 20 27.35 73.52 5.31
CA VAL A 20 27.17 72.32 4.47
C VAL A 20 27.53 71.02 5.22
N SER A 21 28.26 71.12 6.33
CA SER A 21 28.74 69.98 7.13
C SER A 21 27.63 69.29 7.94
N MET A 22 26.69 70.07 8.52
CA MET A 22 25.64 69.52 9.39
C MET A 22 24.57 68.71 8.61
N PHE A 23 24.25 69.12 7.38
CA PHE A 23 23.28 68.40 6.54
C PHE A 23 23.84 67.12 5.91
N HIS A 24 25.15 67.04 5.67
CA HIS A 24 25.80 65.83 5.15
C HIS A 24 26.01 64.76 6.22
N SER A 25 26.25 65.18 7.47
CA SER A 25 26.30 64.27 8.63
C SER A 25 24.95 63.62 8.91
N ALA A 26 23.88 64.41 8.98
CA ALA A 26 22.52 63.90 9.24
C ALA A 26 22.01 62.97 8.12
N ARG A 27 22.29 63.27 6.84
CA ARG A 27 21.91 62.40 5.71
C ARG A 27 22.69 61.08 5.68
N ARG A 28 23.98 61.09 6.05
CA ARG A 28 24.79 59.87 6.15
C ARG A 28 24.30 59.01 7.31
N SER A 29 24.05 59.58 8.48
CA SER A 29 23.49 58.83 9.61
C SER A 29 22.13 58.22 9.28
N PHE A 30 21.24 58.94 8.59
CA PHE A 30 19.93 58.41 8.17
C PHE A 30 20.04 57.26 7.15
N LEU A 31 20.99 57.35 6.20
CA LEU A 31 21.27 56.28 5.25
C LEU A 31 21.89 55.05 5.91
N TRP A 32 22.80 55.22 6.86
CA TRP A 32 23.36 54.10 7.63
C TRP A 32 22.32 53.46 8.56
N SER A 33 21.43 54.24 9.19
CA SER A 33 20.31 53.73 9.99
C SER A 33 19.28 52.98 9.13
N ALA A 34 18.95 53.47 7.93
CA ALA A 34 18.04 52.81 7.00
C ALA A 34 18.63 51.51 6.41
N ILE A 35 19.93 51.49 6.11
CA ILE A 35 20.65 50.28 5.67
C ILE A 35 20.76 49.26 6.81
N LEU A 36 20.97 49.69 8.06
CA LEU A 36 20.98 48.81 9.23
C LEU A 36 19.57 48.24 9.51
N PHE A 37 18.51 49.04 9.33
CA PHE A 37 17.12 48.58 9.43
C PHE A 37 16.74 47.59 8.33
N LEU A 38 17.18 47.82 7.09
CA LEU A 38 16.98 46.91 5.96
C LEU A 38 17.81 45.62 6.11
N ALA A 39 19.02 45.70 6.68
CA ALA A 39 19.86 44.53 6.97
C ALA A 39 19.30 43.69 8.15
N LEU A 40 18.75 44.32 9.20
CA LEU A 40 18.06 43.64 10.29
C LEU A 40 16.72 43.03 9.85
N ALA A 41 15.99 43.68 8.92
CA ALA A 41 14.78 43.12 8.32
C ALA A 41 15.08 41.96 7.36
N ALA A 42 16.24 41.96 6.70
CA ALA A 42 16.70 40.86 5.86
C ALA A 42 17.33 39.69 6.65
N TRP A 43 17.66 39.90 7.93
CA TRP A 43 18.20 38.88 8.85
C TRP A 43 17.19 38.37 9.87
N ALA A 44 15.95 38.89 9.85
CA ALA A 44 14.83 38.12 10.36
C ALA A 44 14.67 36.93 9.40
N GLN A 45 15.39 35.83 9.67
CA GLN A 45 15.03 34.52 9.14
C GLN A 45 13.55 34.37 9.44
N THR A 46 12.71 34.51 8.42
CA THR A 46 11.29 34.20 8.53
C THR A 46 11.26 32.75 8.94
N LYS A 47 10.90 32.47 10.21
CA LYS A 47 10.69 31.11 10.66
C LYS A 47 9.77 30.43 9.65
N PRO A 48 10.08 29.21 9.19
CA PRO A 48 9.18 28.52 8.28
C PRO A 48 7.80 28.43 8.91
N ALA A 49 6.78 28.86 8.18
CA ALA A 49 5.38 28.78 8.61
C ALA A 49 4.76 27.51 8.07
N ALA A 50 3.93 26.84 8.86
CA ALA A 50 3.24 25.63 8.46
C ALA A 50 2.28 25.89 7.28
N ASN A 51 2.10 24.89 6.41
CA ASN A 51 1.05 24.94 5.38
C ASN A 51 -0.33 24.68 5.99
N LEU A 52 -0.40 23.86 7.04
CA LEU A 52 -1.63 23.47 7.72
C LEU A 52 -1.41 23.46 9.23
N ILE A 53 -2.37 24.02 9.97
CA ILE A 53 -2.50 23.83 11.42
C ILE A 53 -3.88 23.23 11.67
N ILE A 54 -3.94 22.16 12.45
CA ILE A 54 -5.18 21.62 13.02
C ILE A 54 -5.13 21.92 14.51
N ASN A 55 -6.06 22.73 15.01
CA ASN A 55 -6.11 23.18 16.40
C ASN A 55 -7.44 22.82 17.06
N ASN A 56 -7.55 23.07 18.37
CA ASN A 56 -8.71 22.72 19.19
C ASN A 56 -9.11 21.25 19.03
N ALA A 57 -8.12 20.36 18.96
CA ALA A 57 -8.28 18.92 18.80
C ALA A 57 -7.97 18.20 20.12
N LYS A 58 -8.44 16.97 20.23
CA LYS A 58 -7.87 15.97 21.15
C LYS A 58 -6.89 15.15 20.32
N VAL A 59 -5.63 15.52 20.28
CA VAL A 59 -4.63 14.82 19.45
C VAL A 59 -4.12 13.60 20.20
N TYR A 60 -4.21 12.41 19.61
CA TYR A 60 -3.52 11.21 20.09
C TYR A 60 -2.19 11.04 19.35
N THR A 61 -1.08 11.06 20.08
CA THR A 61 0.27 11.13 19.49
C THR A 61 0.94 9.77 19.32
N VAL A 62 0.45 8.74 20.02
CA VAL A 62 1.11 7.42 20.18
C VAL A 62 2.48 7.51 20.89
N ASP A 63 2.84 8.67 21.45
CA ASP A 63 4.07 8.86 22.22
C ASP A 63 3.75 8.68 23.73
N PRO A 64 4.33 7.68 24.42
CA PRO A 64 4.11 7.49 25.85
C PRO A 64 4.50 8.70 26.73
N THR A 65 5.40 9.56 26.26
CA THR A 65 5.91 10.73 26.99
C THR A 65 5.07 11.98 26.76
N GLN A 66 4.33 12.05 25.65
CA GLN A 66 3.38 13.12 25.34
C GLN A 66 2.10 12.51 24.73
N PRO A 67 1.31 11.72 25.48
CA PRO A 67 0.25 10.87 24.92
C PRO A 67 -0.92 11.64 24.31
N SER A 68 -1.03 12.94 24.63
CA SER A 68 -2.05 13.83 24.10
C SER A 68 -1.53 15.24 23.85
N ALA A 69 -2.13 15.92 22.88
CA ALA A 69 -1.89 17.33 22.56
C ALA A 69 -3.19 18.01 22.09
N GLU A 70 -3.14 19.31 21.85
CA GLU A 70 -4.32 20.10 21.43
C GLU A 70 -4.27 20.53 19.97
N ALA A 71 -3.08 20.56 19.37
CA ALA A 71 -2.88 21.04 18.02
C ALA A 71 -1.65 20.39 17.34
N VAL A 72 -1.67 20.38 16.01
CA VAL A 72 -0.53 19.95 15.16
C VAL A 72 -0.26 20.99 14.07
N ALA A 73 1.02 21.23 13.77
CA ALA A 73 1.48 21.99 12.61
C ALA A 73 2.11 21.07 11.58
N VAL A 74 1.74 21.26 10.32
CA VAL A 74 2.23 20.49 9.18
C VAL A 74 2.87 21.43 8.17
N LEU A 75 4.14 21.14 7.83
CA LEU A 75 4.88 21.77 6.75
C LEU A 75 5.13 20.70 5.68
N ASP A 76 4.61 20.93 4.49
CA ASP A 76 4.55 19.99 3.37
C ASP A 76 4.01 18.61 3.83
N ASP A 77 4.82 17.56 3.76
CA ASP A 77 4.47 16.18 4.15
C ASP A 77 5.01 15.80 5.54
N ARG A 78 5.30 16.78 6.42
CA ARG A 78 5.89 16.54 7.74
C ARG A 78 5.15 17.30 8.85
N ILE A 79 4.92 16.61 9.96
CA ILE A 79 4.50 17.25 11.21
C ILE A 79 5.74 17.93 11.80
N VAL A 80 5.67 19.25 11.97
CA VAL A 80 6.79 20.07 12.47
C VAL A 80 6.62 20.50 13.92
N ALA A 81 5.40 20.44 14.46
CA ALA A 81 5.15 20.61 15.88
C ALA A 81 3.83 19.93 16.31
N VAL A 82 3.82 19.48 17.57
CA VAL A 82 2.68 18.89 18.27
C VAL A 82 2.67 19.46 19.69
N GLY A 83 1.58 20.07 20.13
CA GLY A 83 1.57 20.77 21.43
C GLY A 83 0.22 21.36 21.80
N SER A 84 0.25 22.35 22.70
CA SER A 84 -0.94 23.13 23.03
C SER A 84 -1.36 24.02 21.86
N ASN A 85 -2.59 24.55 21.90
CA ASN A 85 -3.04 25.53 20.91
C ASN A 85 -2.11 26.77 20.85
N ALA A 86 -1.56 27.17 22.00
CA ALA A 86 -0.65 28.32 22.09
C ALA A 86 0.73 28.04 21.49
N ASP A 87 1.27 26.83 21.68
CA ASP A 87 2.59 26.45 21.15
C ASP A 87 2.62 26.46 19.62
N ILE A 88 1.50 26.03 19.00
CA ILE A 88 1.40 25.88 17.55
C ILE A 88 1.20 27.22 16.83
N GLU A 89 0.71 28.26 17.51
CA GLU A 89 0.54 29.60 16.92
C GLU A 89 1.87 30.19 16.41
N ALA A 90 3.01 29.79 16.98
CA ALA A 90 4.33 30.19 16.49
C ALA A 90 4.64 29.71 15.06
N TRP A 91 3.87 28.76 14.53
CA TRP A 91 3.96 28.23 13.17
C TRP A 91 2.94 28.84 12.21
N HIS A 92 2.03 29.67 12.70
CA HIS A 92 1.01 30.34 11.90
C HIS A 92 1.65 31.45 11.05
N GLY A 93 1.39 31.42 9.75
CA GLY A 93 1.80 32.45 8.82
C GLY A 93 0.69 32.84 7.85
N PRO A 94 0.91 33.86 7.00
CA PRO A 94 -0.13 34.44 6.15
C PRO A 94 -0.79 33.47 5.14
N LYS A 95 -0.16 32.32 4.87
CA LYS A 95 -0.66 31.29 3.95
C LYS A 95 -1.05 29.99 4.65
N THR A 96 -0.93 29.92 5.98
CA THR A 96 -1.26 28.72 6.73
C THR A 96 -2.77 28.49 6.70
N ARG A 97 -3.18 27.30 6.30
CA ARG A 97 -4.57 26.87 6.42
C ARG A 97 -4.83 26.46 7.86
N MET A 98 -5.85 27.05 8.48
CA MET A 98 -6.31 26.67 9.82
C MET A 98 -7.50 25.71 9.72
N ILE A 99 -7.50 24.64 10.52
CA ILE A 99 -8.64 23.75 10.74
C ILE A 99 -8.93 23.71 12.25
N ASP A 100 -10.08 24.24 12.64
CA ASP A 100 -10.62 24.05 13.98
C ASP A 100 -11.29 22.67 14.06
N ALA A 101 -10.73 21.79 14.90
CA ALA A 101 -11.25 20.44 15.09
C ALA A 101 -12.49 20.40 16.00
N ASP A 102 -12.86 21.51 16.65
CA ASP A 102 -14.05 21.62 17.50
C ASP A 102 -14.10 20.51 18.56
N GLY A 103 -12.99 20.36 19.28
CA GLY A 103 -12.77 19.39 20.35
C GLY A 103 -12.73 17.92 19.92
N LYS A 104 -12.76 17.63 18.61
CA LYS A 104 -12.77 16.25 18.07
C LYS A 104 -11.41 15.58 18.19
N LEU A 105 -11.44 14.25 18.18
CA LEU A 105 -10.25 13.40 18.22
C LEU A 105 -9.49 13.45 16.89
N LEU A 106 -8.19 13.75 16.95
CA LEU A 106 -7.27 13.65 15.83
C LEU A 106 -6.37 12.43 16.06
N LEU A 107 -6.40 11.48 15.11
CA LEU A 107 -5.63 10.24 15.14
C LEU A 107 -4.57 10.23 14.03
N PRO A 108 -3.48 9.47 14.19
CA PRO A 108 -2.69 9.04 13.04
C PRO A 108 -3.59 8.31 12.04
N GLY A 109 -3.37 8.54 10.76
CA GLY A 109 -4.05 7.77 9.72
C GLY A 109 -3.70 6.29 9.83
N PHE A 110 -4.65 5.41 9.52
CA PHE A 110 -4.42 3.97 9.62
C PHE A 110 -3.42 3.50 8.56
N ASN A 111 -2.60 2.53 8.95
CA ASN A 111 -1.68 1.81 8.08
C ASN A 111 -2.16 0.38 7.97
N ASP A 112 -2.67 0.01 6.79
CA ASP A 112 -3.03 -1.38 6.52
C ASP A 112 -1.78 -2.17 6.16
N ALA A 113 -1.43 -3.14 7.02
CA ALA A 113 -0.19 -3.90 6.89
C ALA A 113 -0.26 -5.00 5.82
N HIS A 114 -1.44 -5.30 5.27
CA HIS A 114 -1.59 -6.33 4.25
C HIS A 114 -2.89 -6.16 3.46
N VAL A 115 -2.76 -5.79 2.18
CA VAL A 115 -3.89 -5.71 1.26
C VAL A 115 -3.54 -6.32 -0.08
N HIS A 116 -4.58 -6.61 -0.86
CA HIS A 116 -4.50 -6.77 -2.31
C HIS A 116 -5.21 -5.57 -2.94
N PHE A 117 -4.47 -4.50 -3.25
CA PHE A 117 -5.06 -3.18 -3.42
C PHE A 117 -5.83 -3.04 -4.75
N VAL A 118 -5.24 -3.46 -5.88
CA VAL A 118 -5.93 -3.50 -7.18
C VAL A 118 -7.11 -4.48 -7.17
N PRO A 119 -6.95 -5.76 -6.72
CA PRO A 119 -8.08 -6.67 -6.60
C PRO A 119 -9.21 -6.13 -5.71
N GLY A 120 -8.88 -5.51 -4.57
CA GLY A 120 -9.86 -4.86 -3.71
C GLY A 120 -10.59 -3.70 -4.40
N GLY A 121 -9.89 -2.92 -5.22
CA GLY A 121 -10.48 -1.90 -6.07
C GLY A 121 -11.48 -2.45 -7.11
N GLN A 122 -11.15 -3.57 -7.76
CA GLN A 122 -12.04 -4.26 -8.69
C GLN A 122 -13.28 -4.84 -8.00
N GLN A 123 -13.10 -5.35 -6.77
CA GLN A 123 -14.17 -5.96 -5.99
C GLN A 123 -15.28 -4.95 -5.68
N LEU A 124 -14.95 -3.66 -5.51
CA LEU A 124 -15.92 -2.57 -5.29
C LEU A 124 -16.90 -2.34 -6.45
N ASP A 125 -16.62 -2.84 -7.66
CA ASP A 125 -17.52 -2.75 -8.84
C ASP A 125 -18.03 -4.13 -9.31
N SER A 126 -17.55 -5.19 -8.65
CA SER A 126 -17.89 -6.57 -8.93
C SER A 126 -19.23 -6.95 -8.30
N ILE A 127 -19.66 -8.19 -8.55
CA ILE A 127 -20.83 -8.74 -7.87
C ILE A 127 -20.51 -9.01 -6.40
N ASP A 128 -21.36 -8.53 -5.50
CA ASP A 128 -21.27 -8.88 -4.07
C ASP A 128 -22.08 -10.15 -3.77
N LEU A 129 -21.38 -11.17 -3.28
CA LEU A 129 -21.93 -12.47 -2.90
C LEU A 129 -21.69 -12.79 -1.42
N ASN A 130 -21.08 -11.90 -0.64
CA ASN A 130 -20.65 -12.18 0.72
C ASN A 130 -21.82 -12.33 1.70
N ASP A 131 -22.89 -11.55 1.51
CA ASP A 131 -24.11 -11.57 2.33
C ASP A 131 -25.18 -12.52 1.76
N ALA A 132 -24.89 -13.29 0.71
CA ALA A 132 -25.81 -14.30 0.20
C ALA A 132 -26.01 -15.43 1.23
N THR A 133 -27.25 -15.63 1.69
CA THR A 133 -27.59 -16.60 2.75
C THR A 133 -28.16 -17.92 2.22
N SER A 134 -28.17 -18.13 0.90
CA SER A 134 -28.60 -19.38 0.28
C SER A 134 -28.01 -19.57 -1.11
N ALA A 135 -27.90 -20.82 -1.56
CA ALA A 135 -27.49 -21.17 -2.91
C ALA A 135 -28.40 -20.53 -3.98
N GLN A 136 -29.70 -20.41 -3.71
CA GLN A 136 -30.67 -19.82 -4.63
C GLN A 136 -30.44 -18.31 -4.81
N GLU A 137 -30.19 -17.59 -3.72
CA GLU A 137 -29.89 -16.15 -3.80
C GLU A 137 -28.54 -15.91 -4.49
N PHE A 138 -27.51 -16.72 -4.15
CA PHE A 138 -26.23 -16.72 -4.85
C PHE A 138 -26.39 -16.90 -6.37
N ALA A 139 -27.12 -17.93 -6.79
CA ALA A 139 -27.38 -18.21 -8.21
C ALA A 139 -28.14 -17.06 -8.90
N LYS A 140 -29.17 -16.54 -8.24
CA LYS A 140 -30.00 -15.46 -8.74
C LYS A 140 -29.20 -14.18 -8.96
N ARG A 141 -28.32 -13.80 -8.04
CA ARG A 141 -27.46 -12.61 -8.19
C ARG A 141 -26.48 -12.79 -9.35
N ILE A 142 -25.85 -13.95 -9.48
CA ILE A 142 -24.96 -14.26 -10.62
C ILE A 142 -25.74 -14.19 -11.93
N GLY A 143 -26.91 -14.80 -12.02
CA GLY A 143 -27.77 -14.74 -13.20
C GLY A 143 -28.20 -13.32 -13.55
N ALA A 144 -28.48 -12.47 -12.55
CA ALA A 144 -28.80 -11.07 -12.76
C ALA A 144 -27.60 -10.27 -13.28
N ARG A 145 -26.40 -10.48 -12.73
CA ARG A 145 -25.17 -9.84 -13.21
C ARG A 145 -24.83 -10.30 -14.63
N ALA A 146 -24.92 -11.59 -14.92
CA ALA A 146 -24.60 -12.15 -16.23
C ALA A 146 -25.49 -11.58 -17.36
N LYS A 147 -26.77 -11.30 -17.08
CA LYS A 147 -27.68 -10.65 -18.04
C LYS A 147 -27.26 -9.24 -18.44
N ASN A 148 -26.59 -8.52 -17.53
CA ASN A 148 -26.11 -7.15 -17.75
C ASN A 148 -24.63 -7.11 -18.13
N THR A 149 -23.97 -8.27 -18.25
CA THR A 149 -22.57 -8.36 -18.62
C THR A 149 -22.46 -8.40 -20.15
N PRO A 150 -21.70 -7.47 -20.77
CA PRO A 150 -21.46 -7.47 -22.21
C PRO A 150 -20.91 -8.81 -22.74
N LYS A 151 -21.22 -9.12 -24.00
CA LYS A 151 -20.70 -10.35 -24.62
C LYS A 151 -19.18 -10.34 -24.64
N GLY A 152 -18.57 -11.40 -24.14
CA GLY A 152 -17.11 -11.55 -24.06
C GLY A 152 -16.50 -11.08 -22.74
N GLU A 153 -17.27 -10.38 -21.90
CA GLU A 153 -16.83 -10.02 -20.55
C GLU A 153 -17.17 -11.12 -19.54
N TRP A 154 -16.40 -11.15 -18.45
CA TRP A 154 -16.49 -12.15 -17.39
C TRP A 154 -17.25 -11.59 -16.19
N VAL A 155 -17.99 -12.45 -15.50
CA VAL A 155 -18.48 -12.17 -14.14
C VAL A 155 -17.43 -12.67 -13.16
N THR A 156 -16.71 -11.73 -12.55
CA THR A 156 -15.62 -11.97 -11.59
C THR A 156 -15.89 -11.29 -10.25
N GLY A 157 -14.94 -11.40 -9.32
CA GLY A 157 -15.06 -10.92 -7.95
C GLY A 157 -15.86 -11.91 -7.10
N GLY A 158 -16.77 -11.42 -6.27
CA GLY A 158 -17.66 -12.26 -5.48
C GLY A 158 -17.50 -12.05 -3.98
N ASP A 159 -16.60 -12.81 -3.36
CA ASP A 159 -16.45 -12.97 -1.89
C ASP A 159 -17.54 -13.81 -1.24
N TRP A 160 -18.00 -14.86 -1.93
CA TRP A 160 -19.01 -15.75 -1.37
C TRP A 160 -18.49 -16.51 -0.14
N ASP A 161 -19.43 -16.86 0.73
CA ASP A 161 -19.18 -17.68 1.91
C ASP A 161 -20.37 -18.62 2.11
N GLU A 162 -20.18 -19.87 1.68
CA GLU A 162 -21.19 -20.92 1.73
C GLU A 162 -21.55 -21.33 3.17
N THR A 163 -20.71 -21.00 4.16
CA THR A 163 -20.98 -21.31 5.57
C THR A 163 -22.15 -20.50 6.12
N LYS A 164 -22.50 -19.39 5.47
CA LYS A 164 -23.69 -18.57 5.77
C LYS A 164 -24.98 -19.17 5.20
N TRP A 165 -24.90 -20.23 4.41
CA TRP A 165 -26.08 -20.87 3.80
C TRP A 165 -26.72 -21.88 4.76
N THR A 166 -28.02 -22.12 4.57
CA THR A 166 -28.75 -23.15 5.33
C THR A 166 -29.46 -24.12 4.36
N PRO A 167 -28.98 -25.37 4.22
CA PRO A 167 -27.73 -25.91 4.78
C PRO A 167 -26.48 -25.32 4.11
N ALA A 168 -25.35 -25.33 4.83
CA ALA A 168 -24.05 -24.97 4.26
C ALA A 168 -23.61 -26.04 3.24
N ALA A 169 -23.31 -25.61 2.03
CA ALA A 169 -22.90 -26.50 0.94
C ALA A 169 -22.06 -25.74 -0.09
N LEU A 170 -20.92 -26.32 -0.48
CA LEU A 170 -20.09 -25.76 -1.53
C LEU A 170 -20.90 -25.63 -2.83
N PRO A 171 -20.84 -24.49 -3.53
CA PRO A 171 -21.51 -24.35 -4.81
C PRO A 171 -20.85 -25.21 -5.89
N THR A 172 -21.66 -25.64 -6.85
CA THR A 172 -21.20 -26.30 -8.07
C THR A 172 -21.67 -25.52 -9.29
N LYS A 173 -21.02 -25.72 -10.43
CA LYS A 173 -21.33 -25.06 -11.70
C LYS A 173 -22.78 -25.27 -12.13
N GLU A 174 -23.39 -26.42 -11.81
CA GLU A 174 -24.80 -26.73 -12.13
C GLU A 174 -25.77 -25.68 -11.56
N LEU A 175 -25.40 -25.04 -10.44
CA LEU A 175 -26.19 -24.00 -9.80
C LEU A 175 -26.36 -22.75 -10.69
N ILE A 176 -25.39 -22.47 -11.56
CA ILE A 176 -25.30 -21.23 -12.34
C ILE A 176 -25.26 -21.44 -13.86
N ASP A 177 -25.00 -22.66 -14.34
CA ASP A 177 -24.84 -22.97 -15.76
C ASP A 177 -26.08 -22.58 -16.59
N SER A 178 -27.28 -22.92 -16.10
CA SER A 178 -28.53 -22.58 -16.81
C SER A 178 -28.82 -21.08 -16.86
N LEU A 179 -28.26 -20.32 -15.91
CA LEU A 179 -28.40 -18.86 -15.81
C LEU A 179 -27.32 -18.11 -16.60
N THR A 180 -26.23 -18.80 -16.95
CA THR A 180 -25.02 -18.20 -17.56
C THR A 180 -24.54 -19.00 -18.78
N PRO A 181 -25.43 -19.34 -19.76
CA PRO A 181 -25.13 -20.32 -20.81
C PRO A 181 -24.00 -19.92 -21.76
N SER A 182 -23.63 -18.62 -21.80
CA SER A 182 -22.56 -18.10 -22.66
C SER A 182 -21.67 -17.07 -21.97
N THR A 183 -21.98 -16.69 -20.74
CA THR A 183 -21.22 -15.69 -19.97
C THR A 183 -20.20 -16.44 -19.11
N PRO A 184 -18.89 -16.20 -19.26
CA PRO A 184 -17.89 -16.77 -18.36
C PRO A 184 -18.11 -16.27 -16.92
N VAL A 185 -18.17 -17.19 -15.95
CA VAL A 185 -18.29 -16.86 -14.52
C VAL A 185 -17.13 -17.50 -13.77
N PHE A 186 -16.37 -16.69 -13.04
CA PHE A 186 -15.30 -17.13 -12.15
C PHE A 186 -15.30 -16.25 -10.90
N VAL A 187 -16.01 -16.70 -9.86
CA VAL A 187 -16.24 -15.91 -8.64
C VAL A 187 -15.53 -16.49 -7.44
N GLY A 188 -14.76 -15.68 -6.72
CA GLY A 188 -13.93 -16.06 -5.58
C GLY A 188 -14.70 -16.19 -4.27
N ARG A 189 -14.24 -17.12 -3.44
CA ARG A 189 -14.63 -17.26 -2.03
C ARG A 189 -13.95 -16.14 -1.22
N TYR A 190 -14.60 -15.71 -0.14
CA TYR A 190 -14.13 -14.63 0.73
C TYR A 190 -12.68 -14.79 1.24
N ASP A 191 -12.19 -16.02 1.39
CA ASP A 191 -10.82 -16.26 1.87
C ASP A 191 -9.75 -16.09 0.78
N GLY A 192 -10.12 -15.95 -0.50
CA GLY A 192 -9.18 -15.81 -1.61
C GLY A 192 -8.51 -17.12 -2.06
N HIS A 193 -8.84 -18.27 -1.46
CA HIS A 193 -8.18 -19.57 -1.74
C HIS A 193 -9.08 -20.58 -2.47
N MET A 194 -10.29 -20.15 -2.86
CA MET A 194 -11.19 -20.94 -3.68
C MET A 194 -12.00 -20.05 -4.61
N ALA A 195 -12.37 -20.57 -5.78
CA ALA A 195 -13.30 -19.92 -6.69
C ALA A 195 -14.23 -20.92 -7.37
N LEU A 196 -15.39 -20.44 -7.81
CA LEU A 196 -16.37 -21.19 -8.60
C LEU A 196 -16.30 -20.76 -10.07
N ALA A 197 -15.94 -21.71 -10.93
CA ALA A 197 -16.00 -21.61 -12.39
C ALA A 197 -17.25 -22.30 -12.95
N ASN A 198 -17.96 -21.65 -13.87
CA ASN A 198 -19.04 -22.31 -14.63
C ASN A 198 -18.51 -23.21 -15.75
N SER A 199 -19.40 -23.96 -16.42
CA SER A 199 -19.03 -24.87 -17.51
C SER A 199 -18.36 -24.16 -18.71
N VAL A 200 -18.69 -22.88 -18.96
CA VAL A 200 -18.03 -22.08 -20.00
C VAL A 200 -16.55 -21.89 -19.67
N VAL A 201 -16.26 -21.49 -18.42
CA VAL A 201 -14.88 -21.27 -17.95
C VAL A 201 -14.09 -22.57 -17.89
N LEU A 202 -14.66 -23.65 -17.38
CA LEU A 202 -13.97 -24.95 -17.35
C LEU A 202 -13.56 -25.41 -18.76
N LYS A 203 -14.42 -25.19 -19.76
CA LYS A 203 -14.11 -25.50 -21.16
C LYS A 203 -12.99 -24.62 -21.70
N LEU A 204 -13.02 -23.31 -21.43
CA LEU A 204 -11.96 -22.37 -21.83
C LEU A 204 -10.61 -22.75 -21.23
N ALA A 205 -10.61 -23.15 -19.95
CA ALA A 205 -9.42 -23.56 -19.20
C ALA A 205 -8.95 -24.99 -19.52
N GLY A 206 -9.70 -25.75 -20.34
CA GLY A 206 -9.37 -27.15 -20.67
C GLY A 206 -9.47 -28.12 -19.48
N ILE A 207 -10.25 -27.78 -18.45
CA ILE A 207 -10.42 -28.61 -17.25
C ILE A 207 -11.45 -29.71 -17.53
N THR A 208 -11.04 -30.96 -17.34
CA THR A 208 -11.86 -32.15 -17.57
C THR A 208 -11.80 -33.12 -16.38
N ALA A 209 -12.50 -34.25 -16.48
CA ALA A 209 -12.37 -35.36 -15.54
C ALA A 209 -10.96 -35.96 -15.48
N ALA A 210 -10.18 -35.84 -16.57
CA ALA A 210 -8.83 -36.38 -16.68
C ALA A 210 -7.72 -35.38 -16.29
N THR A 211 -8.06 -34.11 -16.05
CA THR A 211 -7.09 -33.09 -15.65
C THR A 211 -6.59 -33.41 -14.24
N PRO A 212 -5.28 -33.65 -14.02
CA PRO A 212 -4.77 -33.89 -12.68
C PRO A 212 -4.83 -32.60 -11.83
N ASP A 213 -4.84 -32.76 -10.52
CA ASP A 213 -4.60 -31.64 -9.61
C ASP A 213 -3.16 -31.13 -9.78
N PRO A 214 -2.93 -29.81 -9.80
CA PRO A 214 -1.58 -29.26 -9.85
C PRO A 214 -0.92 -29.33 -8.47
N PRO A 215 0.42 -29.28 -8.37
CA PRO A 215 1.10 -29.03 -7.10
C PRO A 215 0.52 -27.79 -6.41
N GLY A 216 0.18 -27.90 -5.14
CA GLY A 216 -0.40 -26.79 -4.37
C GLY A 216 -1.81 -26.37 -4.78
N GLY A 217 -2.60 -27.23 -5.43
CA GLY A 217 -3.99 -26.94 -5.77
C GLY A 217 -4.89 -28.17 -5.82
N THR A 218 -6.20 -27.94 -5.86
CA THR A 218 -7.18 -29.02 -5.96
C THR A 218 -8.34 -28.64 -6.88
N ILE A 219 -8.68 -29.51 -7.82
CA ILE A 219 -9.91 -29.45 -8.60
C ILE A 219 -10.97 -30.26 -7.85
N VAL A 220 -11.99 -29.60 -7.31
CA VAL A 220 -13.03 -30.31 -6.54
C VAL A 220 -13.90 -31.13 -7.50
N ARG A 221 -14.01 -32.43 -7.22
CA ARG A 221 -14.73 -33.40 -8.06
C ARG A 221 -15.95 -33.98 -7.37
N ASP A 222 -16.96 -34.31 -8.16
CA ASP A 222 -18.12 -35.07 -7.70
C ASP A 222 -17.76 -36.56 -7.48
N ALA A 223 -18.72 -37.35 -6.97
CA ALA A 223 -18.54 -38.80 -6.75
C ALA A 223 -18.25 -39.61 -8.04
N LYS A 224 -18.42 -39.01 -9.22
CA LYS A 224 -18.14 -39.63 -10.52
C LYS A 224 -16.80 -39.15 -11.12
N GLY A 225 -16.06 -38.30 -10.41
CA GLY A 225 -14.79 -37.72 -10.85
C GLY A 225 -14.91 -36.49 -11.75
N ASN A 226 -16.12 -35.97 -11.97
CA ASN A 226 -16.31 -34.77 -12.81
C ASN A 226 -15.96 -33.50 -12.03
N PRO A 227 -15.31 -32.50 -12.66
CA PRO A 227 -15.03 -31.23 -12.02
C PRO A 227 -16.34 -30.50 -11.70
N THR A 228 -16.51 -30.11 -10.44
CA THR A 228 -17.71 -29.40 -9.95
C THR A 228 -17.71 -27.92 -10.30
N GLY A 229 -16.57 -27.37 -10.73
CA GLY A 229 -16.37 -25.93 -10.91
C GLY A 229 -15.67 -25.24 -9.75
N ALA A 230 -15.66 -25.85 -8.55
CA ALA A 230 -14.87 -25.32 -7.43
C ALA A 230 -13.38 -25.67 -7.61
N LEU A 231 -12.52 -24.65 -7.61
CA LEU A 231 -11.06 -24.75 -7.77
C LEU A 231 -10.40 -24.12 -6.56
N LYS A 232 -9.39 -24.79 -5.98
CA LYS A 232 -8.65 -24.31 -4.80
C LYS A 232 -7.20 -24.02 -5.13
N ASP A 233 -6.69 -22.92 -4.58
CA ASP A 233 -5.28 -22.50 -4.66
C ASP A 233 -4.73 -22.60 -6.10
N ALA A 234 -3.61 -23.29 -6.34
CA ALA A 234 -2.96 -23.35 -7.65
C ALA A 234 -3.85 -23.94 -8.78
N ALA A 235 -4.97 -24.60 -8.46
CA ALA A 235 -5.93 -25.03 -9.47
C ALA A 235 -6.68 -23.85 -10.12
N MET A 236 -6.78 -22.71 -9.43
CA MET A 236 -7.34 -21.47 -9.98
C MET A 236 -6.51 -20.95 -11.15
N ASP A 237 -5.21 -21.26 -11.22
CA ASP A 237 -4.33 -20.79 -12.29
C ASP A 237 -4.63 -21.37 -13.66
N PHE A 238 -5.33 -22.51 -13.74
CA PHE A 238 -5.87 -22.99 -15.01
C PHE A 238 -6.84 -21.97 -15.61
N VAL A 239 -7.62 -21.29 -14.77
CA VAL A 239 -8.56 -20.24 -15.20
C VAL A 239 -7.85 -18.91 -15.38
N ASN A 240 -6.99 -18.50 -14.45
CA ASN A 240 -6.27 -17.22 -14.54
C ASN A 240 -5.49 -17.09 -15.86
N LYS A 241 -4.89 -18.18 -16.36
CA LYS A 241 -4.14 -18.21 -17.63
C LYS A 241 -4.98 -17.95 -18.89
N VAL A 242 -6.28 -18.21 -18.84
CA VAL A 242 -7.19 -18.01 -19.99
C VAL A 242 -8.09 -16.79 -19.82
N MET A 243 -8.08 -16.18 -18.64
CA MET A 243 -8.78 -14.94 -18.37
C MET A 243 -8.00 -13.77 -19.02
N PRO A 244 -8.68 -12.84 -19.73
CA PRO A 244 -8.02 -11.67 -20.28
C PRO A 244 -7.37 -10.82 -19.16
N PRO A 245 -6.12 -10.36 -19.32
CA PRO A 245 -5.51 -9.45 -18.36
C PRO A 245 -6.24 -8.11 -18.36
N LEU A 246 -6.10 -7.36 -17.27
CA LEU A 246 -6.67 -6.01 -17.19
C LEU A 246 -5.99 -5.08 -18.19
N SER A 247 -6.82 -4.34 -18.92
CA SER A 247 -6.34 -3.16 -19.64
C SER A 247 -5.82 -2.12 -18.65
N HIS A 248 -4.95 -1.24 -19.14
CA HIS A 248 -4.44 -0.12 -18.34
C HIS A 248 -5.57 0.72 -17.73
N GLU A 249 -6.62 1.03 -18.50
CA GLU A 249 -7.77 1.83 -18.02
C GLU A 249 -8.57 1.12 -16.92
N GLN A 250 -8.79 -0.19 -17.05
CA GLN A 250 -9.46 -0.96 -16.00
C GLN A 250 -8.65 -0.99 -14.71
N ARG A 251 -7.33 -1.12 -14.82
CA ARG A 251 -6.41 -1.09 -13.69
C ARG A 251 -6.37 0.29 -13.03
N LEU A 252 -6.25 1.36 -13.81
CA LEU A 252 -6.32 2.75 -13.32
C LEU A 252 -7.63 3.00 -12.57
N HIS A 253 -8.77 2.57 -13.14
CA HIS A 253 -10.06 2.65 -12.48
C HIS A 253 -10.08 1.90 -11.15
N ALA A 254 -9.61 0.64 -11.12
CA ALA A 254 -9.56 -0.15 -9.89
C ALA A 254 -8.73 0.54 -8.80
N VAL A 255 -7.55 1.08 -9.13
CA VAL A 255 -6.73 1.84 -8.18
C VAL A 255 -7.46 3.07 -7.67
N GLN A 256 -8.13 3.84 -8.54
CA GLN A 256 -8.91 5.01 -8.13
C GLN A 256 -10.05 4.63 -7.17
N ARG A 257 -10.73 3.51 -7.42
CA ARG A 257 -11.77 2.97 -6.51
C ARG A 257 -11.17 2.59 -5.16
N ALA A 258 -10.02 1.90 -5.15
CA ALA A 258 -9.32 1.51 -3.92
C ALA A 258 -8.84 2.73 -3.12
N LEU A 259 -8.26 3.75 -3.77
CA LEU A 259 -7.85 5.01 -3.15
C LEU A 259 -9.04 5.75 -2.52
N GLY A 260 -10.17 5.82 -3.24
CA GLY A 260 -11.40 6.40 -2.74
C GLY A 260 -11.92 5.67 -1.50
N HIS A 261 -11.88 4.34 -1.51
CA HIS A 261 -12.29 3.53 -0.37
C HIS A 261 -11.36 3.71 0.82
N ALA A 262 -10.04 3.62 0.65
CA ALA A 262 -9.04 3.82 1.71
C ALA A 262 -9.24 5.17 2.41
N ARG A 263 -9.43 6.25 1.65
CA ARG A 263 -9.75 7.58 2.19
C ARG A 263 -11.05 7.60 3.01
N SER A 264 -12.08 6.89 2.55
CA SER A 264 -13.39 6.87 3.24
C SER A 264 -13.34 6.22 4.63
N VAL A 265 -12.36 5.33 4.86
CA VAL A 265 -12.18 4.61 6.13
C VAL A 265 -10.94 5.05 6.92
N GLY A 266 -10.27 6.12 6.48
CA GLY A 266 -9.11 6.69 7.17
C GLY A 266 -7.80 5.92 7.01
N VAL A 267 -7.70 5.02 6.03
CA VAL A 267 -6.45 4.34 5.66
C VAL A 267 -5.62 5.27 4.79
N THR A 268 -4.40 5.56 5.24
CA THR A 268 -3.49 6.53 4.60
C THR A 268 -2.18 5.90 4.11
N SER A 269 -1.93 4.65 4.50
CA SER A 269 -0.86 3.82 3.94
C SER A 269 -1.28 2.36 3.89
N VAL A 270 -0.76 1.64 2.90
CA VAL A 270 -1.00 0.22 2.70
C VAL A 270 0.28 -0.51 2.30
N GLN A 271 0.32 -1.80 2.59
CA GLN A 271 1.34 -2.72 2.08
C GLN A 271 0.64 -3.68 1.12
N ASP A 272 0.90 -3.49 -0.17
CA ASP A 272 0.21 -4.17 -1.25
C ASP A 272 0.96 -5.45 -1.62
N MET A 273 0.32 -6.59 -1.39
CA MET A 273 0.90 -7.92 -1.50
C MET A 273 0.54 -8.54 -2.84
N ASN A 274 1.56 -9.04 -3.55
CA ASN A 274 1.40 -9.60 -4.89
C ASN A 274 0.70 -8.65 -5.90
N PRO A 275 1.13 -7.38 -6.05
CA PRO A 275 0.76 -6.61 -7.23
C PRO A 275 1.53 -7.08 -8.47
N GLU A 276 0.89 -6.97 -9.63
CA GLU A 276 1.58 -7.04 -10.91
C GLU A 276 2.47 -5.80 -11.11
N TYR A 277 3.50 -5.88 -11.96
CA TYR A 277 4.33 -4.71 -12.24
C TYR A 277 3.55 -3.59 -12.94
N GLU A 278 2.53 -3.95 -13.70
CA GLU A 278 1.60 -3.03 -14.31
C GLU A 278 0.75 -2.28 -13.27
N ASP A 279 0.45 -2.88 -12.12
CA ASP A 279 -0.19 -2.21 -10.97
C ASP A 279 0.73 -1.14 -10.39
N ILE A 280 2.00 -1.51 -10.21
CA ILE A 280 3.04 -0.58 -9.74
C ILE A 280 3.23 0.58 -10.73
N ALA A 281 3.14 0.31 -12.04
CA ALA A 281 3.20 1.35 -13.07
C ALA A 281 2.03 2.35 -12.96
N VAL A 282 0.81 1.88 -12.68
CA VAL A 282 -0.35 2.75 -12.42
C VAL A 282 -0.15 3.58 -11.14
N TYR A 283 0.42 3.00 -10.08
CA TYR A 283 0.77 3.77 -8.87
C TYR A 283 1.76 4.89 -9.19
N ALA A 284 2.79 4.60 -9.99
CA ALA A 284 3.79 5.57 -10.40
C ALA A 284 3.18 6.69 -11.28
N GLU A 285 2.24 6.35 -12.16
CA GLU A 285 1.50 7.33 -12.97
C GLU A 285 0.67 8.27 -12.10
N LEU A 286 -0.12 7.74 -11.17
CA LEU A 286 -0.92 8.54 -10.24
C LEU A 286 -0.04 9.41 -9.34
N LEU A 287 1.13 8.90 -8.92
CA LEU A 287 2.11 9.69 -8.17
C LEU A 287 2.61 10.88 -8.98
N GLN A 288 2.96 10.69 -10.25
CA GLN A 288 3.40 11.78 -11.14
C GLN A 288 2.32 12.84 -11.36
N ARG A 289 1.03 12.42 -11.37
CA ARG A 289 -0.13 13.33 -11.48
C ARG A 289 -0.48 14.04 -10.17
N GLY A 290 0.12 13.66 -9.05
CA GLY A 290 -0.27 14.14 -7.72
C GLY A 290 -1.61 13.58 -7.23
N GLU A 291 -2.03 12.44 -7.79
CA GLU A 291 -3.32 11.78 -7.54
C GLU A 291 -3.20 10.55 -6.63
N LEU A 292 -1.98 10.08 -6.31
CA LEU A 292 -1.76 8.96 -5.39
C LEU A 292 -1.94 9.42 -3.93
N THR A 293 -3.14 9.25 -3.38
CA THR A 293 -3.51 9.76 -2.04
C THR A 293 -3.15 8.83 -0.86
N THR A 294 -2.69 7.62 -1.14
CA THR A 294 -2.34 6.60 -0.14
C THR A 294 -0.89 6.19 -0.35
N ARG A 295 -0.10 6.05 0.73
CA ARG A 295 1.28 5.56 0.63
C ARG A 295 1.28 4.06 0.41
N ILE A 296 1.95 3.58 -0.62
CA ILE A 296 1.96 2.16 -1.00
C ILE A 296 3.38 1.60 -0.88
N TYR A 297 3.52 0.49 -0.16
CA TYR A 297 4.70 -0.37 -0.25
C TYR A 297 4.30 -1.67 -0.94
N ALA A 298 4.74 -1.83 -2.18
CA ALA A 298 4.40 -2.97 -3.03
C ALA A 298 5.42 -4.11 -2.87
N ALA A 299 4.91 -5.33 -2.70
CA ALA A 299 5.69 -6.56 -2.61
C ALA A 299 5.25 -7.57 -3.69
N PRO A 300 5.81 -7.50 -4.91
CA PRO A 300 5.56 -8.48 -5.97
C PRO A 300 5.85 -9.91 -5.52
N LEU A 301 5.25 -10.90 -6.18
CA LEU A 301 5.50 -12.32 -5.90
C LEU A 301 6.98 -12.67 -5.93
N ILE A 302 7.43 -13.50 -5.01
CA ILE A 302 8.82 -13.95 -4.89
C ILE A 302 9.31 -14.69 -6.14
N THR A 303 8.39 -15.34 -6.87
CA THR A 303 8.67 -16.11 -8.09
C THR A 303 9.15 -15.26 -9.27
N GLN A 304 8.84 -13.96 -9.27
CA GLN A 304 9.26 -13.00 -10.31
C GLN A 304 10.03 -11.82 -9.69
N GLY A 305 9.51 -11.31 -8.58
CA GLY A 305 9.93 -10.12 -7.86
C GLY A 305 11.39 -10.13 -7.41
N VAL A 306 11.96 -11.28 -7.06
CA VAL A 306 13.36 -11.37 -6.64
C VAL A 306 14.28 -11.02 -7.80
N ASP A 307 14.09 -11.66 -8.94
CA ASP A 307 14.97 -11.51 -10.09
C ASP A 307 14.85 -10.12 -10.70
N ASP A 308 13.63 -9.65 -10.88
CA ASP A 308 13.37 -8.37 -11.53
C ASP A 308 13.86 -7.19 -10.69
N GLN A 309 13.65 -7.21 -9.37
CA GLN A 309 14.18 -6.16 -8.48
C GLN A 309 15.71 -6.23 -8.37
N THR A 310 16.28 -7.43 -8.25
CA THR A 310 17.74 -7.60 -8.10
C THR A 310 18.50 -7.15 -9.35
N LYS A 311 17.98 -7.45 -10.55
CA LYS A 311 18.59 -7.07 -11.84
C LYS A 311 18.86 -5.57 -11.97
N ILE A 312 18.03 -4.74 -11.34
CA ILE A 312 18.14 -3.27 -11.38
C ILE A 312 18.61 -2.66 -10.05
N GLY A 313 19.09 -3.49 -9.12
CA GLY A 313 19.70 -3.04 -7.87
C GLY A 313 18.71 -2.49 -6.82
N ILE A 314 17.43 -2.86 -6.91
CA ILE A 314 16.41 -2.49 -5.94
C ILE A 314 16.66 -3.25 -4.62
N ARG A 315 16.52 -2.53 -3.50
CA ARG A 315 16.70 -3.04 -2.14
C ARG A 315 15.55 -2.56 -1.25
N HIS A 316 15.50 -3.06 -0.01
CA HIS A 316 14.50 -2.70 0.99
C HIS A 316 14.11 -1.21 0.97
N ALA A 317 12.80 -0.97 0.87
CA ALA A 317 12.16 0.35 0.89
C ALA A 317 12.67 1.35 -0.17
N PHE A 318 13.12 0.87 -1.33
CA PHE A 318 13.46 1.72 -2.47
C PHE A 318 12.23 2.46 -3.01
N GLY A 319 12.37 3.76 -3.26
CA GLY A 319 11.32 4.58 -3.86
C GLY A 319 11.19 5.93 -3.20
N SER A 320 9.97 6.46 -3.16
CA SER A 320 9.63 7.75 -2.56
C SER A 320 8.89 7.58 -1.23
N ASP A 321 8.38 8.66 -0.66
CA ASP A 321 7.52 8.61 0.52
C ASP A 321 6.11 8.07 0.25
N TYR A 322 5.67 8.05 -1.02
CA TYR A 322 4.32 7.61 -1.41
C TYR A 322 4.29 6.27 -2.13
N LEU A 323 5.37 5.88 -2.81
CA LEU A 323 5.46 4.59 -3.50
C LEU A 323 6.83 3.98 -3.24
N ARG A 324 6.84 2.77 -2.66
CA ARG A 324 8.04 1.99 -2.39
C ARG A 324 7.91 0.57 -2.94
N ILE A 325 9.05 0.01 -3.34
CA ILE A 325 9.31 -1.40 -3.62
C ILE A 325 10.56 -1.82 -2.82
N GLY A 326 11.07 -3.03 -3.01
CA GLY A 326 12.13 -3.60 -2.17
C GLY A 326 11.67 -4.69 -1.22
N ALA A 327 10.46 -5.20 -1.43
CA ALA A 327 9.91 -6.37 -0.75
C ALA A 327 9.42 -7.41 -1.77
N VAL A 328 9.26 -8.65 -1.32
CA VAL A 328 8.66 -9.75 -2.08
C VAL A 328 7.64 -10.50 -1.23
N LYS A 329 6.54 -10.93 -1.86
CA LYS A 329 5.48 -11.75 -1.25
C LYS A 329 5.69 -13.22 -1.62
N ALA A 330 5.68 -14.12 -0.63
CA ALA A 330 5.72 -15.57 -0.84
C ALA A 330 4.47 -16.24 -0.26
N TYR A 331 4.16 -17.45 -0.71
CA TYR A 331 3.09 -18.30 -0.17
C TYR A 331 3.64 -19.64 0.31
N ALA A 332 3.34 -20.00 1.56
CA ALA A 332 3.70 -21.30 2.14
C ALA A 332 2.58 -22.33 1.97
N ASP A 333 1.33 -21.91 2.15
CA ASP A 333 0.14 -22.77 2.18
C ASP A 333 -1.14 -22.01 1.76
N GLY A 334 -2.29 -22.67 1.88
CA GLY A 334 -3.61 -22.10 1.59
C GLY A 334 -4.29 -21.45 2.81
N SER A 335 -5.59 -21.66 2.97
CA SER A 335 -6.36 -21.12 4.11
C SER A 335 -7.16 -22.16 4.89
N LEU A 336 -7.59 -21.76 6.10
CA LEU A 336 -8.47 -22.58 6.92
C LEU A 336 -9.84 -22.79 6.27
N GLY A 337 -10.42 -21.74 5.69
CA GLY A 337 -11.76 -21.77 5.11
C GLY A 337 -11.89 -22.71 3.93
N SER A 338 -10.89 -22.72 3.05
CA SER A 338 -10.80 -23.63 1.90
C SER A 338 -10.28 -25.02 2.26
N ALA A 339 -9.90 -25.23 3.54
CA ALA A 339 -9.25 -26.42 4.06
C ALA A 339 -7.94 -26.77 3.33
N THR A 340 -7.12 -25.75 3.08
CA THR A 340 -5.85 -25.84 2.34
C THR A 340 -4.65 -25.27 3.10
N ALA A 341 -4.85 -24.60 4.23
CA ALA A 341 -3.78 -24.29 5.19
C ALA A 341 -3.10 -25.59 5.67
N TYR A 342 -1.77 -25.60 5.76
CA TYR A 342 -0.99 -26.83 5.92
C TYR A 342 -0.67 -27.11 7.38
N PHE A 343 -1.14 -28.25 7.89
CA PHE A 343 -1.09 -28.61 9.30
C PHE A 343 -0.28 -29.87 9.62
N PHE A 344 0.25 -29.93 10.84
CA PHE A 344 0.86 -31.16 11.36
C PHE A 344 -0.16 -32.28 11.56
N GLU A 345 -1.34 -31.94 12.06
CA GLU A 345 -2.45 -32.87 12.23
C GLU A 345 -3.56 -32.62 11.19
N PRO A 346 -4.36 -33.63 10.83
CA PRO A 346 -5.48 -33.44 9.91
C PRO A 346 -6.56 -32.49 10.44
N PHE A 347 -7.33 -31.91 9.52
CA PHE A 347 -8.53 -31.14 9.84
C PHE A 347 -9.55 -32.02 10.58
N THR A 348 -10.16 -31.50 11.65
CA THR A 348 -11.09 -32.26 12.51
C THR A 348 -12.34 -32.75 11.77
N ASN A 349 -12.77 -32.03 10.74
CA ASN A 349 -13.91 -32.40 9.88
C ASN A 349 -13.48 -33.07 8.56
N GLN A 350 -12.18 -33.22 8.29
CA GLN A 350 -11.62 -33.86 7.11
C GLN A 350 -10.37 -34.66 7.52
N PRO A 351 -10.54 -35.85 8.13
CA PRO A 351 -9.45 -36.58 8.79
C PRO A 351 -8.32 -37.07 7.87
N GLU A 352 -8.55 -37.09 6.56
CA GLU A 352 -7.56 -37.44 5.54
C GLU A 352 -6.89 -36.20 4.91
N ASN A 353 -7.31 -34.99 5.30
CA ASN A 353 -6.82 -33.74 4.76
C ASN A 353 -5.95 -33.03 5.80
N ARG A 354 -4.70 -32.71 5.44
CA ARG A 354 -3.77 -31.90 6.25
C ARG A 354 -3.47 -30.55 5.60
N GLY A 355 -4.26 -30.16 4.61
CA GLY A 355 -4.02 -29.03 3.74
C GLY A 355 -2.94 -29.32 2.71
N LEU A 356 -2.39 -28.26 2.15
CA LEU A 356 -1.42 -28.33 1.06
C LEU A 356 -0.39 -27.20 1.16
N LEU A 357 0.85 -27.53 0.85
CA LEU A 357 1.86 -26.53 0.58
C LEU A 357 1.54 -25.83 -0.75
N SER A 358 1.73 -24.51 -0.81
CA SER A 358 1.65 -23.74 -2.05
C SER A 358 2.60 -24.31 -3.10
N ASP A 359 2.26 -24.16 -4.38
CA ASP A 359 3.11 -24.47 -5.53
C ASP A 359 4.52 -23.86 -5.43
N GLU A 360 4.66 -22.71 -4.77
CA GLU A 360 5.95 -22.07 -4.52
C GLU A 360 6.89 -22.90 -3.63
N MET A 361 6.34 -23.79 -2.81
CA MET A 361 7.05 -24.71 -1.93
C MET A 361 7.31 -26.07 -2.59
N HIS A 362 7.01 -26.24 -3.89
CA HIS A 362 7.22 -27.50 -4.60
C HIS A 362 8.36 -27.41 -5.63
N PRO A 363 9.50 -28.09 -5.40
CA PRO A 363 9.89 -28.77 -4.16
C PRO A 363 10.37 -27.77 -3.08
N PRO A 364 10.44 -28.14 -1.78
CA PRO A 364 10.66 -27.17 -0.69
C PRO A 364 11.97 -26.38 -0.79
N GLU A 365 13.02 -26.97 -1.35
CA GLU A 365 14.30 -26.30 -1.61
C GLU A 365 14.16 -25.07 -2.52
N LEU A 366 13.14 -25.03 -3.38
CA LEU A 366 12.94 -23.93 -4.31
C LEU A 366 12.55 -22.65 -3.58
N MET A 367 11.71 -22.73 -2.54
CA MET A 367 11.38 -21.58 -1.71
C MET A 367 12.63 -21.10 -0.96
N ARG A 368 13.40 -22.03 -0.40
CA ARG A 368 14.65 -21.72 0.31
C ARG A 368 15.62 -20.95 -0.57
N ASP A 369 15.83 -21.39 -1.81
CA ASP A 369 16.73 -20.73 -2.76
C ASP A 369 16.24 -19.32 -3.14
N ARG A 370 14.93 -19.15 -3.33
CA ARG A 370 14.32 -17.83 -3.58
C ARG A 370 14.52 -16.89 -2.40
N MET A 371 14.29 -17.35 -1.17
CA MET A 371 14.47 -16.55 0.04
C MET A 371 15.94 -16.22 0.31
N MET A 372 16.86 -17.15 0.07
CA MET A 372 18.30 -16.89 0.08
C MET A 372 18.66 -15.78 -0.90
N LYS A 373 18.19 -15.87 -2.16
CA LYS A 373 18.47 -14.86 -3.17
C LYS A 373 17.88 -13.49 -2.79
N ALA A 374 16.65 -13.46 -2.27
CA ALA A 374 15.99 -12.24 -1.82
C ALA A 374 16.76 -11.55 -0.68
N ASP A 375 17.17 -12.31 0.34
CA ASP A 375 17.97 -11.78 1.47
C ASP A 375 19.34 -11.29 1.02
N GLY A 376 20.02 -12.06 0.15
CA GLY A 376 21.32 -11.69 -0.41
C GLY A 376 21.26 -10.40 -1.26
N ALA A 377 20.11 -10.12 -1.87
CA ALA A 377 19.84 -8.87 -2.57
C ALA A 377 19.43 -7.72 -1.64
N GLY A 378 19.15 -8.00 -0.36
CA GLY A 378 18.65 -7.01 0.62
C GLY A 378 17.18 -6.65 0.42
N LEU A 379 16.36 -7.58 -0.10
CA LEU A 379 14.91 -7.44 -0.22
C LEU A 379 14.22 -7.91 1.07
N GLN A 380 13.12 -7.27 1.45
CA GLN A 380 12.27 -7.73 2.54
C GLN A 380 11.42 -8.92 2.10
N ILE A 381 11.28 -9.92 2.96
CA ILE A 381 10.46 -11.10 2.70
C ILE A 381 9.18 -11.03 3.54
N CYS A 382 8.04 -11.18 2.88
CA CYS A 382 6.70 -11.20 3.46
C CYS A 382 6.06 -12.52 3.04
N THR A 383 5.79 -13.44 3.98
CA THR A 383 5.36 -14.80 3.63
C THR A 383 3.99 -15.12 4.18
N HIS A 384 3.03 -15.46 3.33
CA HIS A 384 1.76 -16.04 3.74
C HIS A 384 2.00 -17.42 4.35
N ALA A 385 1.58 -17.61 5.61
CA ALA A 385 1.53 -18.91 6.24
C ALA A 385 0.41 -18.94 7.31
N ILE A 386 -0.53 -19.87 7.17
CA ILE A 386 -1.70 -19.97 8.07
C ILE A 386 -1.62 -21.18 9.00
N GLY A 387 -1.32 -22.35 8.45
CA GLY A 387 -1.25 -23.61 9.19
C GLY A 387 0.07 -23.76 9.95
N ASP A 388 0.04 -24.52 11.04
CA ASP A 388 1.18 -24.66 11.96
C ASP A 388 2.40 -25.33 11.30
N ALA A 389 2.19 -26.32 10.44
CA ALA A 389 3.24 -26.94 9.65
C ALA A 389 3.77 -26.00 8.56
N GLY A 390 2.90 -25.21 7.93
CA GLY A 390 3.30 -24.17 6.96
C GLY A 390 4.19 -23.10 7.60
N ILE A 391 3.78 -22.58 8.77
CA ILE A 391 4.54 -21.59 9.54
C ILE A 391 5.88 -22.17 9.99
N SER A 392 5.88 -23.39 10.53
CA SER A 392 7.11 -24.07 10.95
C SER A 392 8.11 -24.22 9.81
N ALA A 393 7.66 -24.63 8.62
CA ALA A 393 8.52 -24.76 7.45
C ALA A 393 9.18 -23.43 7.03
N ILE A 394 8.45 -22.32 7.12
CA ILE A 394 9.00 -20.99 6.82
C ILE A 394 10.02 -20.56 7.89
N LEU A 395 9.77 -20.85 9.16
CA LEU A 395 10.74 -20.56 10.24
C LEU A 395 12.04 -21.36 10.09
N ASP A 396 11.96 -22.61 9.62
CA ASP A 396 13.13 -23.42 9.28
C ASP A 396 13.93 -22.79 8.12
N ILE A 397 13.25 -22.36 7.05
CA ILE A 397 13.89 -21.67 5.93
C ILE A 397 14.53 -20.36 6.40
N TYR A 398 13.83 -19.56 7.20
CA TYR A 398 14.39 -18.34 7.78
C TYR A 398 15.65 -18.64 8.60
N THR A 399 15.63 -19.68 9.42
CA THR A 399 16.78 -20.12 10.21
C THR A 399 17.99 -20.44 9.33
N ASP A 400 17.76 -21.12 8.21
CA ASP A 400 18.81 -21.43 7.23
C ASP A 400 19.40 -20.17 6.58
N VAL A 401 18.56 -19.22 6.17
CA VAL A 401 19.02 -17.95 5.60
C VAL A 401 19.80 -17.13 6.62
N LEU A 402 19.35 -17.08 7.87
CA LEU A 402 20.06 -16.40 8.96
C LEU A 402 21.44 -17.02 9.22
N LYS A 403 21.57 -18.35 9.18
CA LYS A 403 22.86 -19.05 9.30
C LYS A 403 23.80 -18.70 8.15
N ALA A 404 23.27 -18.58 6.93
CA ALA A 404 24.08 -18.31 5.74
C ALA A 404 24.56 -16.86 5.65
N HIS A 405 23.73 -15.88 6.01
CA HIS A 405 24.02 -14.45 5.80
C HIS A 405 24.34 -13.66 7.07
N GLY A 406 24.21 -14.28 8.25
CA GLY A 406 24.55 -13.64 9.52
C GLY A 406 23.52 -12.58 9.97
N PRO A 407 23.84 -11.81 11.04
CA PRO A 407 22.90 -10.88 11.66
C PRO A 407 22.63 -9.64 10.79
N ALA A 408 21.35 -9.29 10.63
CA ALA A 408 20.88 -8.09 9.95
C ALA A 408 19.46 -7.73 10.44
N ASP A 409 19.09 -6.45 10.38
CA ASP A 409 17.70 -6.01 10.59
C ASP A 409 16.88 -6.24 9.32
N ARG A 410 16.29 -7.43 9.22
CA ARG A 410 15.59 -7.91 8.02
C ARG A 410 14.14 -7.45 7.92
N ARG A 411 13.53 -7.15 9.07
CA ARG A 411 12.10 -6.83 9.20
C ARG A 411 11.18 -7.81 8.45
N TRP A 412 11.55 -9.08 8.36
CA TRP A 412 10.71 -10.09 7.70
C TRP A 412 9.39 -10.26 8.42
N ARG A 413 8.40 -10.71 7.65
CA ARG A 413 7.04 -10.87 8.12
C ARG A 413 6.52 -12.26 7.76
N ILE A 414 5.72 -12.80 8.67
CA ILE A 414 4.79 -13.89 8.38
C ILE A 414 3.42 -13.25 8.38
N GLU A 415 2.76 -13.30 7.23
CA GLU A 415 1.41 -12.80 7.05
C GLU A 415 0.44 -13.83 7.63
N HIS A 416 -0.63 -13.35 8.26
CA HIS A 416 -1.62 -14.13 9.01
C HIS A 416 -1.10 -14.71 10.33
N ALA A 417 -0.13 -15.64 10.29
CA ALA A 417 0.39 -16.34 11.46
C ALA A 417 -0.72 -16.90 12.38
N GLN A 418 -1.75 -17.49 11.76
CA GLN A 418 -3.02 -17.77 12.43
C GLN A 418 -2.94 -18.94 13.44
N HIS A 419 -2.22 -20.01 13.11
CA HIS A 419 -2.06 -21.18 13.98
C HIS A 419 -0.58 -21.45 14.21
N MET A 420 -0.08 -21.19 15.42
CA MET A 420 1.31 -21.46 15.80
C MET A 420 1.35 -22.64 16.78
N ALA A 421 2.30 -23.55 16.57
CA ALA A 421 2.54 -24.72 17.42
C ALA A 421 3.31 -24.40 18.71
#